data_AF-A0A7W1YPI1-F1
#
_entry.id   AF-A0A7W1YPI1-F1
#
_cell.length_a   1.000
_cell.length_b   1.000
_cell.length_c   1.000
_cell.angle_alpha   90.00
_cell.angle_beta   90.00
_cell.angle_gamma   90.00
#
_symmetry.space_group_name_H-M   'P 1'
#
loop_
_entity.id
_entity.type
_entity.pdbx_description
1 polymer ?
#
loop_
_entity_poly.entity_id
_entity_poly.type
_entity_poly.pdbx_seq_one_letter_code
_entity_poly.pdbx_strand_id
1 'polypeptide(L)' 'MEESADDILIRPAIAIPLEDYTPSRQAEFLLSNAVDAEDYARAVEEVRRMGLDPAAIPHYKPTA' A
#
# COMPACT_ATOMS: atom_id res chain seq x y z
N MET A 1 -16.53 -3.99 53.97
CA MET A 1 -16.83 -4.29 52.55
C MET A 1 -15.97 -3.31 51.80
N GLU A 2 -14.73 -3.71 51.50
CA GLU A 2 -13.81 -2.87 50.74
C GLU A 2 -13.74 -3.44 49.33
N GLU A 3 -14.53 -2.82 48.47
CA GLU A 3 -14.52 -2.99 47.01
C GLU A 3 -13.13 -2.56 46.52
N SER A 4 -12.25 -3.54 46.29
CA SER A 4 -10.95 -3.29 45.69
C SER A 4 -11.17 -2.98 44.22
N ALA A 5 -11.01 -1.72 43.86
CA ALA A 5 -11.21 -1.20 42.52
C ALA A 5 -10.48 -2.06 41.48
N ASP A 6 -11.26 -2.65 40.57
CA ASP A 6 -10.77 -3.29 39.35
C ASP A 6 -9.94 -2.28 38.56
N ASP A 7 -8.62 -2.39 38.68
CA ASP A 7 -7.66 -1.55 37.97
C ASP A 7 -7.77 -1.86 36.47
N ILE A 8 -8.41 -0.95 35.73
CA ILE A 8 -8.55 -1.08 34.28
C ILE A 8 -7.17 -0.91 33.65
N LEU A 9 -6.60 -2.02 33.18
CA LEU A 9 -5.38 -2.01 32.38
C LEU A 9 -5.67 -1.45 30.97
N ILE A 10 -5.57 -0.13 30.81
CA ILE A 10 -5.60 0.49 29.48
C ILE A 10 -4.28 0.19 28.78
N ARG A 11 -4.37 -0.54 27.66
CA ARG A 11 -3.22 -0.73 26.76
C ARG A 11 -2.87 0.63 26.13
N PRO A 12 -1.59 1.07 26.18
CA PRO A 12 -1.19 2.30 25.51
C PRO A 12 -1.55 2.24 24.03
N ALA A 13 -2.30 3.24 23.55
CA ALA A 13 -2.50 3.41 22.12
C ALA A 13 -1.16 3.85 21.50
N ILE A 14 -0.48 2.92 20.83
CA ILE A 14 0.71 3.25 20.03
C ILE A 14 0.26 3.67 18.63
N ALA A 15 0.68 4.86 18.19
CA ALA A 15 0.51 5.27 16.80
C ALA A 15 1.64 4.63 15.98
N ILE A 16 1.37 3.48 15.37
CA ILE A 16 2.23 2.97 14.30
C ILE A 16 1.91 3.83 13.07
N PRO A 17 2.89 4.47 12.43
CA PRO A 17 2.65 5.08 11.13
C PRO A 17 2.20 3.96 10.20
N LEU A 18 0.90 3.91 9.89
CA LEU A 18 0.47 3.18 8.72
C LEU A 18 1.18 3.88 7.57
N GLU A 19 2.05 3.16 6.87
CA GLU A 19 2.43 3.54 5.52
C GLU A 19 1.12 3.49 4.74
N ASP A 20 0.43 4.63 4.68
CA ASP A 20 -0.82 4.79 3.97
C ASP A 20 -0.47 4.46 2.51
N TYR A 21 -0.77 3.23 2.09
CA TYR A 21 -0.58 2.79 0.72
C TYR A 21 -1.62 3.53 -0.12
N THR A 22 -1.32 4.80 -0.37
CA THR A 22 -2.09 5.61 -1.30
C THR A 22 -2.21 4.81 -2.60
N PRO A 23 -3.33 4.92 -3.32
CA PRO A 23 -3.52 4.21 -4.59
C PRO A 23 -2.32 4.37 -5.53
N SER A 24 -1.69 5.55 -5.53
CA SER A 24 -0.46 5.85 -6.28
C SER A 24 0.76 5.02 -5.85
N ARG A 25 0.95 4.77 -4.55
CA ARG A 25 2.05 3.94 -4.03
C ARG A 25 1.88 2.47 -4.41
N GLN A 26 0.64 1.98 -4.38
CA GLN A 26 0.32 0.63 -4.84
C GLN A 26 0.56 0.49 -6.35
N ALA A 27 0.17 1.50 -7.13
CA ALA A 27 0.39 1.52 -8.57
C ALA A 27 1.90 1.60 -8.94
N GLU A 28 2.69 2.39 -8.22
CA GLU A 28 4.16 2.42 -8.36
C GLU A 28 4.77 1.03 -8.16
N PHE A 29 4.30 0.31 -7.13
CA PHE A 29 4.79 -1.03 -6.82
C PHE A 29 4.42 -2.04 -7.90
N LEU A 30 3.17 -2.03 -8.37
CA LEU A 30 2.70 -2.89 -9.46
C LEU A 30 3.55 -2.70 -10.73
N LEU A 31 3.80 -1.45 -11.11
CA LEU A 31 4.55 -1.14 -12.33
C LEU A 31 6.04 -1.47 -12.19
N SER A 32 6.65 -1.18 -11.02
CA SER A 32 8.09 -1.37 -10.80
C SER A 32 8.51 -2.81 -10.57
N ASN A 33 7.59 -3.68 -10.16
CA ASN A 33 7.87 -5.11 -9.94
C ASN A 33 7.52 -5.98 -11.15
N ALA A 34 7.14 -5.38 -12.28
CA ALA A 34 6.83 -6.14 -13.48
C ALA A 34 8.06 -6.90 -13.98
N VAL A 35 7.93 -8.21 -14.21
CA VAL A 35 9.07 -9.09 -14.53
C VAL A 35 9.45 -9.03 -16.01
N ASP A 36 8.46 -8.93 -16.89
CA ASP A 36 8.61 -8.88 -18.34
C ASP A 36 7.59 -7.91 -18.97
N ALA A 37 7.66 -7.73 -20.29
CA ALA A 37 6.78 -6.80 -21.00
C ALA A 37 5.28 -7.18 -20.95
N GLU A 38 4.95 -8.47 -20.89
CA GLU A 38 3.56 -8.94 -20.77
C GLU A 38 3.04 -8.64 -19.36
N ASP A 39 3.85 -8.93 -18.35
CA ASP A 39 3.56 -8.61 -16.95
C ASP A 39 3.37 -7.10 -16.74
N TYR A 40 4.23 -6.28 -17.36
CA TYR A 40 4.10 -4.83 -17.33
C TYR A 40 2.81 -4.34 -17.99
N ALA A 41 2.39 -4.94 -19.12
CA ALA A 41 1.14 -4.59 -19.76
C ALA A 41 -0.06 -4.87 -18.84
N ARG A 42 -0.05 -6.00 -18.12
CA ARG A 42 -1.09 -6.33 -17.12
C ARG A 42 -1.08 -5.34 -15.95
N ALA A 43 0.10 -4.97 -15.45
CA ALA A 43 0.23 -3.96 -14.40
C ALA A 43 -0.34 -2.61 -14.83
N VAL A 44 -0.10 -2.18 -16.07
CA VAL A 44 -0.67 -0.95 -16.64
C VAL A 44 -2.20 -1.00 -16.69
N GLU A 45 -2.79 -2.14 -17.05
CA GLU A 45 -4.26 -2.29 -17.03
C GLU A 45 -4.82 -2.21 -15.62
N GLU A 46 -4.15 -2.81 -14.63
CA GLU A 46 -4.62 -2.76 -13.24
C GLU A 46 -4.55 -1.33 -12.69
N VAL A 47 -3.46 -0.60 -12.95
CA VAL A 47 -3.33 0.81 -12.56
C VAL A 47 -4.44 1.67 -13.18
N ARG A 48 -4.83 1.40 -14.43
CA ARG A 48 -5.98 2.07 -15.06
C ARG A 48 -7.31 1.71 -14.41
N ARG A 49 -7.52 0.45 -14.01
CA ARG A 49 -8.73 0.02 -13.27
C ARG A 49 -8.83 0.68 -11.89
N MET A 50 -7.69 1.01 -11.28
CA MET A 50 -7.63 1.82 -10.07
C MET A 50 -7.96 3.30 -10.30
N GLY A 51 -8.19 3.73 -11.55
CA GLY A 51 -8.50 5.11 -11.91
C GLY A 51 -7.29 6.04 -11.94
N LEU A 52 -6.08 5.47 -12.01
CA LEU A 52 -4.82 6.21 -12.03
C LEU A 52 -4.22 6.22 -13.44
N ASP A 53 -3.44 7.27 -13.74
CA ASP A 53 -2.65 7.32 -14.97
C ASP A 53 -1.28 6.67 -14.74
N PRO A 54 -0.99 5.50 -15.35
CA PRO A 54 0.30 4.85 -15.22
C PRO A 54 1.46 5.71 -15.74
N ALA A 55 1.23 6.65 -16.66
CA ALA A 55 2.27 7.56 -17.15
C ALA A 55 2.62 8.66 -16.14
N ALA A 56 1.72 8.98 -15.21
CA ALA A 56 1.93 9.97 -14.16
C ALA A 56 2.64 9.39 -12.91
N ILE A 57 2.80 8.07 -12.85
CA ILE A 57 3.43 7.37 -11.71
C ILE A 57 4.91 7.13 -12.03
N PRO A 58 5.86 7.54 -11.16
CA PRO A 58 7.26 7.21 -11.34
C PRO A 58 7.47 5.70 -11.14
N HIS A 59 8.07 5.01 -12.11
CA HIS A 59 8.37 3.58 -12.02
C HIS A 59 9.46 3.15 -13.01
N TYR A 60 10.03 1.97 -12.80
CA TYR A 60 10.97 1.33 -13.72
C TYR A 60 10.24 0.40 -14.67
N LYS A 61 10.64 0.37 -15.95
CA LYS A 61 10.13 -0.61 -16.91
C LYS A 61 11.05 -1.83 -16.93
N PRO A 62 10.51 -3.05 -17.11
CA PRO A 62 11.35 -4.23 -17.31
C PRO A 62 12.21 -4.07 -18.56
N THR A 63 13.42 -4.60 -18.49
CA THR A 63 14.43 -4.50 -19.57
C THR A 63 14.51 -5.77 -20.41
N ALA A 64 13.71 -6.79 -20.08
CA ALA A 64 13.71 -8.13 -20.68
C ALA A 64 12.72 -8.24 -21.86
#